data_AF-A0A1I1C7U1-F1
#
_entry.id   AF-A0A1I1C7U1-F1
#
_cell.length_a   1.000
_cell.length_b   1.000
_cell.length_c   1.000
_cell.angle_alpha   90.00
_cell.angle_beta   90.00
_cell.angle_gamma   90.00
#
_symmetry.space_group_name_H-M   'P 1'
#
loop_
_entity.id
_entity.type
_entity.pdbx_description
1 polymer ?
#
loop_
_entity_poly.entity_id
_entity_poly.type
_entity_poly.pdbx_seq_one_letter_code
_entity_poly.pdbx_strand_id
1 'polypeptide(L)'
;MSSPALETYLARLYTDDALRHAFLLAPRAQALLHGLSAREADAMAAIDRVGLQMAAASYRAKRAGRAVHGIQARPAHPWWRRLLARWR
;
A
#
# COMPACT_ATOMS: atom_id res chain seq x y z
N MET A 1 19.62 0.71 6.57
CA MET A 1 18.26 0.22 6.84
C MET A 1 17.34 1.44 6.97
N SER A 2 16.08 1.32 6.56
CA SER A 2 15.05 2.35 6.75
C SER A 2 14.72 2.52 8.24
N SER A 3 14.28 3.72 8.65
CA SER A 3 13.81 3.94 10.02
C SER A 3 12.40 3.37 10.21
N PRO A 4 12.01 2.96 11.44
CA PRO A 4 10.64 2.54 11.73
C PRO A 4 9.58 3.62 11.43
N ALA A 5 9.95 4.90 11.58
CA ALA A 5 9.08 6.03 11.26
C ALA A 5 8.80 6.11 9.74
N LEU A 6 9.84 5.96 8.92
CA LEU A 6 9.71 5.92 7.47
C LEU A 6 8.81 4.75 7.02
N GLU A 7 9.03 3.56 7.56
CA GLU A 7 8.24 2.37 7.23
C GLU A 7 6.76 2.54 7.61
N THR A 8 6.51 3.05 8.81
CA THR A 8 5.15 3.35 9.28
C THR A 8 4.47 4.37 8.37
N TYR A 9 5.18 5.44 8.01
CA TYR A 9 4.64 6.48 7.14
C TYR A 9 4.29 5.93 5.77
N LEU A 10 5.19 5.14 5.17
CA LEU A 10 4.97 4.52 3.87
C LEU A 10 3.79 3.54 3.88
N ALA A 11 3.66 2.72 4.93
CA ALA A 11 2.53 1.81 5.11
C ALA A 11 1.19 2.56 5.20
N ARG A 12 1.17 3.72 5.87
CA ARG A 12 -0.02 4.57 5.94
C ARG A 12 -0.37 5.16 4.57
N LEU A 13 0.60 5.62 3.77
CA LEU A 13 0.34 6.14 2.44
C LEU A 13 -0.36 5.13 1.52
N TYR A 14 -0.11 3.83 1.70
CA TYR A 14 -0.77 2.78 0.93
C TYR A 14 -2.23 2.52 1.34
N THR A 15 -2.65 2.93 2.53
CA THR A 15 -3.93 2.51 3.12
C THR A 15 -4.86 3.66 3.52
N ASP A 16 -4.31 4.85 3.72
CA ASP A 16 -5.02 6.07 4.09
C ASP A 16 -5.12 7.01 2.87
N ASP A 17 -6.33 7.15 2.32
CA ASP A 17 -6.59 7.94 1.12
C ASP A 17 -6.38 9.45 1.36
N ALA A 18 -6.78 9.96 2.53
CA ALA A 18 -6.65 11.38 2.86
C ALA A 18 -5.18 11.76 3.05
N LEU A 19 -4.43 10.94 3.79
CA LEU A 19 -3.00 11.13 3.96
C LEU A 19 -2.26 11.08 2.62
N ARG A 20 -2.58 10.10 1.76
CA ARG A 20 -1.97 9.99 0.44
C ARG A 20 -2.27 11.20 -0.43
N HIS A 21 -3.50 11.71 -0.40
CA HIS A 21 -3.86 12.91 -1.15
C HIS A 21 -3.04 14.13 -0.70
N ALA A 22 -2.94 14.36 0.61
CA ALA A 22 -2.11 15.44 1.16
C ALA A 22 -0.64 15.28 0.76
N PHE A 23 -0.10 14.06 0.85
CA PHE A 23 1.26 13.76 0.44
C PHE A 23 1.52 14.06 -1.03
N LEU A 24 0.61 13.69 -1.94
CA LEU A 24 0.80 13.94 -3.37
C LEU A 24 0.84 15.44 -3.74
N LEU A 25 0.23 16.30 -2.93
CA LEU A 25 0.27 17.76 -3.10
C LEU A 25 1.60 18.36 -2.63
N ALA A 26 2.16 17.85 -1.54
CA ALA A 26 3.39 18.38 -0.95
C ALA A 26 4.26 17.27 -0.30
N PRO A 27 4.92 16.39 -1.08
CA PRO A 27 5.53 15.16 -0.57
C PRO A 27 6.55 15.38 0.54
N ARG A 28 7.49 16.30 0.31
CA ARG A 28 8.56 16.62 1.26
C ARG A 28 8.01 17.24 2.55
N ALA A 29 7.12 18.22 2.41
CA ALA A 29 6.54 18.92 3.55
C ALA A 29 5.72 17.95 4.43
N GLN A 30 4.92 17.09 3.80
CA GLN A 30 4.16 16.08 4.52
C GLN A 30 5.07 15.06 5.21
N ALA A 31 6.12 14.57 4.56
CA ALA A 31 7.09 13.68 5.20
C ALA A 31 7.71 14.32 6.46
N LEU A 32 8.14 15.59 6.39
CA LEU A 32 8.67 16.33 7.53
C LEU A 32 7.63 16.50 8.65
N LEU A 33 6.39 16.85 8.31
CA LEU A 33 5.29 16.97 9.28
C LEU A 33 5.00 15.65 10.00
N HIS A 34 5.30 14.53 9.37
CA HIS A 34 5.17 13.19 9.94
C HIS A 34 6.44 12.68 10.65
N GLY A 35 7.40 13.56 10.91
CA GLY A 35 8.57 13.30 11.75
C GLY A 35 9.72 12.58 11.04
N LEU A 36 9.71 12.53 9.71
CA LEU A 36 10.84 12.01 8.95
C LEU A 36 12.00 13.02 8.97
N SER A 37 13.23 12.51 8.93
CA SER A 37 14.41 13.36 8.75
C SER A 37 14.40 14.05 7.38
N ALA A 38 15.18 15.12 7.22
CA ALA A 38 15.30 15.82 5.94
C ALA A 38 15.68 14.88 4.78
N ARG A 39 16.65 13.98 5.03
CA ARG A 39 17.10 12.98 4.05
C ARG A 39 15.98 12.03 3.65
N GLU A 40 15.18 11.56 4.60
CA GLU A 40 14.05 10.68 4.33
C GLU A 40 12.93 11.43 3.61
N ALA A 41 12.67 12.69 3.97
CA ALA A 41 11.69 13.52 3.29
C ALA A 41 12.08 13.80 1.82
N ASP A 42 13.38 14.00 1.55
CA ASP A 42 13.90 14.15 0.20
C ASP A 42 13.74 12.85 -0.60
N ALA A 43 14.06 11.70 0.01
CA ALA A 43 13.83 10.40 -0.60
C ALA A 43 12.35 10.15 -0.88
N MET A 44 11.46 10.49 0.07
CA MET A 44 10.01 10.41 -0.10
C MET A 44 9.51 11.30 -1.24
N ALA A 45 10.09 12.49 -1.42
CA ALA A 45 9.69 13.39 -2.51
C ALA A 45 10.03 12.86 -3.92
N ALA A 46 11.03 11.97 -3.99
CA ALA A 46 11.54 11.35 -5.21
C ALA A 46 10.90 9.98 -5.54
N ILE A 47 9.99 9.45 -4.72
CA ILE A 47 9.39 8.14 -4.98
C ILE A 47 8.51 8.13 -6.24
N ASP A 48 8.31 6.95 -6.80
CA ASP A 48 7.33 6.73 -7.86
C ASP A 48 5.89 6.93 -7.34
N ARG A 49 5.30 8.07 -7.70
CA ARG A 49 3.94 8.46 -7.32
C ARG A 49 2.89 7.62 -8.03
N VAL A 50 3.15 7.23 -9.27
CA VAL A 50 2.22 6.41 -10.06
C VAL A 50 2.15 5.01 -9.43
N GLY A 51 3.31 4.41 -9.16
CA GLY A 51 3.41 3.13 -8.46
C GLY A 51 2.72 3.15 -7.09
N LEU A 52 2.91 4.22 -6.31
CA LEU A 52 2.21 4.42 -5.03
C LEU A 52 0.68 4.40 -5.19
N GLN A 53 0.15 5.16 -6.15
CA GLN A 53 -1.30 5.23 -6.40
C GLN A 53 -1.85 3.89 -6.89
N MET A 54 -1.15 3.21 -7.81
CA MET A 54 -1.53 1.90 -8.32
C MET A 54 -1.58 0.85 -7.20
N ALA A 55 -0.54 0.79 -6.38
CA ALA A 55 -0.47 -0.14 -5.26
C ALA A 55 -1.59 0.11 -4.25
N ALA A 56 -1.83 1.37 -3.88
CA ALA A 56 -2.91 1.75 -2.97
C ALA A 56 -4.29 1.38 -3.52
N ALA A 57 -4.55 1.59 -4.82
CA ALA A 57 -5.80 1.18 -5.46
C ALA A 57 -5.99 -0.35 -5.38
N SER A 58 -4.92 -1.12 -5.64
CA SER A 58 -4.93 -2.58 -5.50
C SER A 58 -5.25 -3.02 -4.05
N TYR A 59 -4.64 -2.37 -3.05
CA TYR A 59 -4.91 -2.69 -1.65
C TYR A 59 -6.34 -2.37 -1.24
N ARG A 60 -6.87 -1.22 -1.69
CA ARG A 60 -8.27 -0.85 -1.47
C ARG A 60 -9.22 -1.88 -2.06
N ALA A 61 -9.00 -2.32 -3.31
CA ALA A 61 -9.81 -3.36 -3.95
C ALA A 61 -9.74 -4.70 -3.20
N LYS A 62 -8.54 -5.14 -2.80
CA LYS A 62 -8.34 -6.37 -2.02
C LYS A 62 -9.05 -6.31 -0.65
N ARG A 63 -9.02 -5.15 0.00
CA ARG A 63 -9.70 -4.93 1.29
C ARG A 63 -11.21 -4.88 1.15
N ALA A 64 -11.73 -4.19 0.13
CA ALA A 64 -13.16 -4.17 -0.17
C ALA A 64 -13.69 -5.58 -0.46
N GLY A 65 -12.94 -6.37 -1.26
CA GLY A 65 -13.27 -7.77 -1.52
C GLY A 65 -13.34 -8.62 -0.24
N ARG A 66 -12.45 -8.40 0.74
CA ARG A 66 -12.52 -9.07 2.05
C ARG A 66 -13.67 -8.58 2.92
N ALA A 67 -13.98 -7.28 2.89
CA ALA A 67 -15.10 -6.70 3.65
C ALA A 67 -16.46 -7.20 3.14
N VAL A 68 -16.63 -7.34 1.82
CA VAL A 68 -17.86 -7.87 1.20
C VAL A 68 -18.08 -9.36 1.54
N HIS A 69 -17.00 -10.13 1.74
CA HIS A 69 -17.08 -11.54 2.15
C HIS A 69 -16.97 -11.73 3.67
N GLY A 70 -17.14 -10.65 4.45
CA GLY A 70 -16.87 -10.53 5.88
C GLY A 70 -17.78 -11.32 6.84
N ILE A 71 -18.50 -12.35 6.40
CA ILE A 71 -19.12 -13.34 7.31
C ILE A 71 -18.79 -14.79 6.90
N GLN A 72 -18.30 -15.05 5.68
CA GLN A 72 -17.90 -16.39 5.27
C GLN A 72 -16.64 -16.30 4.43
N ALA A 73 -15.50 -16.62 5.06
CA ALA A 73 -14.28 -17.00 4.36
C ALA A 73 -14.56 -18.30 3.58
N ARG A 74 -15.23 -18.19 2.43
CA ARG A 74 -15.32 -19.30 1.48
C ARG A 74 -13.88 -19.52 0.99
N PRO A 75 -13.31 -20.72 1.13
CA PRO A 75 -11.99 -20.99 0.61
C PRO A 75 -12.05 -20.75 -0.89
N ALA A 76 -11.29 -19.77 -1.37
CA ALA A 76 -11.11 -19.54 -2.80
C ALA A 76 -10.52 -20.83 -3.35
N HIS A 77 -11.36 -21.68 -3.96
CA HIS A 77 -10.93 -22.96 -4.47
C HIS A 77 -9.97 -22.68 -5.62
N PRO A 78 -8.67 -22.91 -5.45
CA PRO A 78 -7.74 -22.24 -6.32
C PRO A 78 -7.67 -22.94 -7.66
N TRP A 79 -7.93 -22.20 -8.72
CA TRP A 79 -7.76 -22.64 -10.11
C TRP A 79 -6.37 -23.26 -10.35
N TRP A 80 -5.35 -22.85 -9.59
CA TRP A 80 -3.99 -23.41 -9.64
C TRP A 80 -3.91 -24.88 -9.20
N ARG A 81 -4.80 -25.39 -8.32
CA ARG A 81 -4.84 -26.83 -7.97
C ARG A 81 -5.28 -27.69 -9.15
N ARG A 82 -6.18 -27.19 -10.01
CA ARG A 82 -6.59 -27.88 -11.24
C ARG A 82 -5.48 -27.90 -12.29
N LEU A 83 -4.66 -26.86 -12.33
CA LEU A 83 -3.49 -26.82 -13.21
C LEU A 83 -2.45 -27.86 -12.78
N LEU A 84 -2.11 -27.97 -11.49
CA LEU A 84 -1.11 -28.94 -11.02
C LEU A 84 -1.54 -30.40 -11.16
N ALA A 85 -2.84 -30.70 -11.06
CA ALA A 85 -3.36 -32.05 -11.22
C ALA A 85 -3.23 -32.60 -12.66
N ARG A 86 -3.03 -31.74 -13.65
CA ARG A 86 -2.91 -32.13 -15.07
C ARG A 86 -1.47 -32.50 -15.50
N TRP A 87 -0.50 -32.38 -14.58
CA TRP A 87 0.92 -32.69 -14.83
C TRP A 87 1.40 -33.95 -14.10
N ARG A 88 0.47 -34.87 -13.79
CA ARG A 88 0.73 -36.16 -13.14
C ARG A 88 0.17 -37.28 -14.00
#